data_AF-A0A7J8Z5I1-F1
#
_entry.id   AF-A0A7J8Z5I1-F1
#
_cell.length_a   1.000
_cell.length_b   1.000
_cell.length_c   1.000
_cell.angle_alpha   90.00
_cell.angle_beta   90.00
_cell.angle_gamma   90.00
#
_symmetry.space_group_name_H-M   'P 1'
#
loop_
_entity.id
_entity.type
_entity.pdbx_description
1 polymer ?
#
loop_
_entity_poly.entity_id
_entity_poly.type
_entity_poly.pdbx_seq_one_letter_code
_entity_poly.pdbx_strand_id
1 'polypeptide(L)'
;LKELNSQGYEIVLVTSGAVGIGLQRLRYRKLVNSSLADLQNAQFELDGKACAAVGQSSLMALYDTLFSQLDVTSSQYLVTDTEFRDTSFRKQLSETVKSLLSLKVIPIFNENDAVSTRRAPYEDSSGIFWDNDSLAGLLAMELKADLLVMLSDVEGLYSGPPSDPNSKLIHTYIKEKHQCEITFGDKSRLGRGGMTAKVNAAVCAAYAGIPSVITSGYATDSIIKVLQGKCVGTLFHRDAHLWTLVKELGVREMAVTARKCSRQLQAMNSEDRRKILLDIADALEANESLIKIENEADVTAAQDDGYENTSFIRLISFLQISGLAKSIRVLADMEDPIAQVLKRTELADGLILEKTSSPLGVLLVIFESRPDALVQVITSAIPENIGEKLIGLVTSREEIPDLLK
;
A
#
# COMPACT_ATOMS: atom_id res chain seq x y z
N LEU A 1 -2.99 -19.27 -7.07
CA LEU A 1 -1.83 -20.18 -7.28
C LEU A 1 -1.87 -20.90 -8.62
N LYS A 2 -2.92 -21.68 -8.94
CA LYS A 2 -3.06 -22.35 -10.25
C LYS A 2 -2.89 -21.40 -11.43
N GLU A 3 -3.57 -20.26 -11.40
CA GLU A 3 -3.49 -19.25 -12.45
C GLU A 3 -2.06 -18.72 -12.65
N LEU A 4 -1.39 -18.37 -11.56
CA LEU A 4 0.01 -17.93 -11.58
C LEU A 4 0.95 -19.01 -12.13
N ASN A 5 0.79 -20.27 -11.70
CA ASN A 5 1.57 -21.39 -12.24
C ASN A 5 1.34 -21.57 -13.75
N SER A 6 0.10 -21.38 -14.23
CA SER A 6 -0.22 -21.42 -15.67
C SER A 6 0.37 -20.25 -16.46
N GLN A 7 0.55 -19.08 -15.83
CA GLN A 7 1.22 -17.91 -16.40
C GLN A 7 2.76 -18.04 -16.39
N GLY A 8 3.32 -19.11 -15.83
CA GLY A 8 4.76 -19.38 -15.82
C GLY A 8 5.49 -18.93 -14.56
N TYR A 9 4.79 -18.47 -13.52
CA TYR A 9 5.41 -18.18 -12.24
C TYR A 9 5.84 -19.47 -11.53
N GLU A 10 7.07 -19.49 -11.04
CA GLU A 10 7.58 -20.54 -10.16
C GLU A 10 7.17 -20.26 -8.72
N ILE A 11 6.44 -21.19 -8.09
CA ILE A 11 5.80 -20.95 -6.79
C ILE A 11 6.28 -21.97 -5.77
N VAL A 12 6.79 -21.48 -4.64
CA VAL A 12 7.07 -22.27 -3.44
C VAL A 12 6.11 -21.85 -2.33
N LEU A 13 5.44 -22.81 -1.71
CA LEU A 13 4.47 -22.57 -0.65
C LEU A 13 5.08 -22.98 0.70
N VAL A 14 5.04 -22.10 1.69
CA VAL A 14 5.32 -22.45 3.09
C VAL A 14 4.02 -22.43 3.86
N THR A 15 3.62 -23.57 4.42
CA THR A 15 2.33 -23.72 5.12
C THR A 15 2.54 -23.90 6.62
N SER A 16 1.53 -23.56 7.42
CA SER A 16 1.44 -23.92 8.84
C SER A 16 0.15 -24.71 9.12
N GLY A 17 -0.18 -24.96 10.40
CA GLY A 17 -1.47 -25.52 10.80
C GLY A 17 -1.51 -27.02 11.10
N ALA A 18 -0.42 -27.75 10.89
CA ALA A 18 -0.34 -29.19 11.16
C ALA A 18 -0.72 -29.53 12.62
N VAL A 19 -0.12 -28.86 13.61
CA VAL A 19 -0.42 -29.09 15.03
C VAL A 19 -1.92 -28.87 15.33
N GLY A 20 -2.53 -27.82 14.78
CA GLY A 20 -3.94 -27.51 15.02
C GLY A 20 -4.89 -28.57 14.46
N ILE A 21 -4.65 -29.04 13.23
CA ILE A 21 -5.41 -30.12 12.61
C ILE A 21 -5.24 -31.42 13.42
N GLY A 22 -4.00 -31.74 13.80
CA GLY A 22 -3.71 -32.94 14.58
C GLY A 22 -4.35 -32.92 15.96
N LEU A 23 -4.37 -31.77 16.63
CA LEU A 23 -5.02 -31.59 17.93
C LEU A 23 -6.52 -31.91 17.83
N GLN A 24 -7.20 -31.43 16.79
CA GLN A 24 -8.61 -31.74 16.57
C GLN A 24 -8.83 -33.24 16.33
N ARG A 25 -8.00 -33.87 15.49
CA ARG A 25 -8.12 -35.32 15.19
C ARG A 25 -7.83 -36.19 16.42
N LEU A 26 -6.82 -35.85 17.20
CA LEU A 26 -6.46 -36.59 18.42
C LEU A 26 -7.47 -36.39 19.54
N ARG A 27 -8.06 -35.18 19.68
CA ARG A 27 -9.19 -34.96 20.59
C ARG A 27 -10.38 -35.83 20.23
N TYR A 28 -10.76 -35.87 18.95
CA TYR A 28 -11.83 -36.75 18.48
C TYR A 28 -11.51 -38.23 18.73
N ARG A 29 -10.29 -38.67 18.40
CA ARG A 29 -9.88 -40.07 18.60
C ARG A 29 -9.90 -40.47 20.08
N LYS A 30 -9.46 -39.58 20.98
CA LYS A 30 -9.50 -39.81 22.42
C LYS A 30 -10.94 -39.83 22.92
N LEU A 31 -11.78 -38.90 22.48
CA LEU A 31 -13.22 -38.86 22.83
C LEU A 31 -13.95 -40.16 22.45
N VAL A 32 -13.66 -40.72 21.27
CA VAL A 32 -14.27 -41.99 20.81
C VAL A 32 -13.74 -43.21 21.59
N ASN A 33 -12.53 -43.13 22.13
CA ASN A 33 -11.88 -44.26 22.82
C ASN A 33 -11.93 -44.15 24.36
N SER A 34 -12.43 -43.05 24.92
CA SER A 34 -12.49 -42.79 26.36
C SER A 34 -13.79 -43.33 26.95
N SER A 35 -13.71 -43.87 28.16
CA SER A 35 -14.90 -44.23 28.94
C SER A 35 -15.55 -42.96 29.53
N LEU A 36 -16.82 -43.04 29.94
CA LEU A 36 -17.55 -41.90 30.51
C LEU A 36 -16.86 -41.33 31.77
N ALA A 37 -16.12 -42.15 32.51
CA ALA A 37 -15.37 -41.77 33.70
C ALA A 37 -14.08 -40.98 33.36
N ASP A 38 -13.46 -41.26 32.22
CA ASP A 38 -12.22 -40.60 31.79
C ASP A 38 -12.46 -39.14 31.34
N LEU A 39 -13.69 -38.82 30.93
CA LEU A 39 -14.08 -37.48 30.48
C LEU A 39 -14.28 -36.48 31.62
N GLN A 40 -14.47 -36.94 32.87
CA GLN A 40 -14.78 -36.08 34.02
C GLN A 40 -13.54 -35.41 34.65
N ASN A 41 -12.33 -35.95 34.42
CA ASN A 41 -11.10 -35.53 35.12
C ASN A 41 -10.05 -34.85 34.22
N ALA A 42 -10.35 -34.60 32.96
CA ALA A 42 -9.28 -34.40 32.01
C ALA A 42 -8.97 -32.92 31.72
N GLN A 43 -7.91 -32.43 32.36
CA GLN A 43 -7.04 -31.43 31.76
C GLN A 43 -6.30 -32.12 30.59
N PHE A 44 -6.82 -31.95 29.37
CA PHE A 44 -6.31 -32.65 28.19
C PHE A 44 -5.11 -31.93 27.58
N GLU A 45 -3.92 -32.16 28.12
CA GLU A 45 -2.68 -31.83 27.41
C GLU A 45 -2.31 -32.99 26.47
N LEU A 46 -2.28 -32.70 25.18
CA LEU A 46 -1.82 -33.61 24.13
C LEU A 46 -0.44 -33.14 23.67
N ASP A 47 0.47 -34.08 23.42
CA ASP A 47 1.81 -33.77 22.90
C ASP A 47 1.70 -33.07 21.53
N GLY A 48 2.25 -31.87 21.43
CA GLY A 48 2.28 -31.07 20.21
C GLY A 48 2.99 -31.79 19.05
N LYS A 49 4.00 -32.62 19.33
CA LYS A 49 4.72 -33.38 18.29
C LYS A 49 3.86 -34.50 17.70
N ALA A 50 3.15 -35.22 18.56
CA ALA A 50 2.16 -36.20 18.13
C ALA A 50 1.03 -35.53 17.32
N CYS A 51 0.57 -34.35 17.75
CA CYS A 51 -0.40 -33.56 16.99
C CYS A 51 0.18 -33.18 15.61
N ALA A 52 1.40 -32.67 15.53
CA ALA A 52 2.05 -32.36 14.26
C ALA A 52 2.14 -33.56 13.32
N ALA A 53 2.57 -34.73 13.83
CA ALA A 53 2.69 -35.94 13.01
C ALA A 53 1.36 -36.36 12.39
N VAL A 54 0.28 -36.39 13.19
CA VAL A 54 -1.07 -36.73 12.72
C VAL A 54 -1.62 -35.66 11.78
N GLY A 55 -1.40 -34.39 12.12
CA GLY A 55 -1.95 -33.27 11.39
C GLY A 55 -1.25 -33.01 10.06
N GLN A 56 0.05 -33.29 9.95
CA GLN A 56 0.82 -33.06 8.72
C GLN A 56 0.34 -33.97 7.58
N SER A 57 0.09 -35.25 7.85
CA SER A 57 -0.51 -36.16 6.86
C SER A 57 -1.88 -35.66 6.39
N SER A 58 -2.68 -35.11 7.32
CA SER A 58 -4.00 -34.56 7.04
C SER A 58 -3.93 -33.27 6.19
N LEU A 59 -2.98 -32.40 6.53
CA LEU A 59 -2.73 -31.14 5.84
C LEU A 59 -2.31 -31.40 4.38
N MET A 60 -1.42 -32.38 4.17
CA MET A 60 -1.00 -32.73 2.82
C MET A 60 -2.11 -33.39 2.00
N ALA A 61 -2.92 -34.25 2.59
CA ALA A 61 -4.08 -34.83 1.90
C ALA A 61 -5.07 -33.74 1.44
N LEU A 62 -5.23 -32.67 2.23
CA LEU A 62 -6.06 -31.52 1.87
C LEU A 62 -5.46 -30.77 0.66
N TYR A 63 -4.18 -30.43 0.71
CA TYR A 63 -3.50 -29.76 -0.41
C TYR A 63 -3.54 -30.60 -1.68
N ASP A 64 -3.26 -31.91 -1.57
CA ASP A 64 -3.28 -32.84 -2.69
C ASP A 64 -4.67 -32.92 -3.34
N THR A 65 -5.73 -33.00 -2.52
CA THR A 65 -7.12 -32.99 -3.01
C THR A 65 -7.44 -31.68 -3.75
N LEU A 66 -7.11 -30.54 -3.16
CA LEU A 66 -7.41 -29.22 -3.74
C LEU A 66 -6.61 -28.95 -5.01
N PHE A 67 -5.33 -29.31 -5.03
CA PHE A 67 -4.47 -29.11 -6.20
C PHE A 67 -4.81 -30.08 -7.33
N SER A 68 -5.12 -31.35 -7.03
CA SER A 68 -5.55 -32.33 -8.03
C SER A 68 -6.85 -31.92 -8.74
N GLN A 69 -7.80 -31.31 -8.02
CA GLN A 69 -9.03 -30.75 -8.63
C GLN A 69 -8.75 -29.62 -9.63
N LEU A 70 -7.58 -28.98 -9.52
CA LEU A 70 -7.16 -27.86 -10.36
C LEU A 70 -6.08 -28.26 -11.39
N ASP A 71 -5.80 -29.56 -11.54
CA ASP A 71 -4.73 -30.12 -12.39
C ASP A 71 -3.35 -29.54 -12.06
N VAL A 72 -3.11 -29.31 -10.77
CA VAL A 72 -1.82 -28.86 -10.23
C VAL A 72 -1.22 -30.00 -9.43
N THR A 73 0.05 -30.30 -9.67
CA THR A 73 0.79 -31.27 -8.85
C THR A 73 1.51 -30.53 -7.73
N SER A 74 1.47 -31.08 -6.52
CA SER A 74 2.22 -30.56 -5.36
C SER A 74 3.18 -31.61 -4.81
N SER A 75 4.22 -31.16 -4.12
CA SER A 75 5.19 -32.04 -3.45
C SER A 75 5.42 -31.61 -2.01
N GLN A 76 5.68 -32.55 -1.11
CA GLN A 76 5.90 -32.25 0.30
C GLN A 76 7.40 -32.15 0.64
N TYR A 77 7.76 -31.11 1.39
CA TYR A 77 9.04 -30.98 2.07
C TYR A 77 8.84 -30.73 3.56
N LEU A 78 9.46 -31.56 4.39
CA LEU A 78 9.54 -31.39 5.84
C LEU A 78 10.98 -31.15 6.21
N VAL A 79 11.23 -30.08 6.95
CA VAL A 79 12.59 -29.63 7.25
C VAL A 79 12.75 -29.22 8.69
N THR A 80 13.96 -29.35 9.21
CA THR A 80 14.35 -28.84 10.53
C THR A 80 15.47 -27.82 10.43
N ASP A 81 15.65 -27.02 11.48
CA ASP A 81 16.71 -26.01 11.51
C ASP A 81 18.12 -26.63 11.53
N THR A 82 18.25 -27.86 12.02
CA THR A 82 19.53 -28.58 12.01
C THR A 82 19.98 -28.93 10.59
N GLU A 83 19.05 -29.30 9.71
CA GLU A 83 19.34 -29.68 8.33
C GLU A 83 19.84 -28.48 7.52
N PHE A 84 19.27 -27.30 7.73
CA PHE A 84 19.70 -26.08 7.04
C PHE A 84 21.10 -25.59 7.45
N ARG A 85 21.68 -26.10 8.55
CA ARG A 85 23.10 -25.80 8.89
C ARG A 85 24.06 -26.46 7.92
N ASP A 86 23.66 -27.56 7.29
CA ASP A 86 24.47 -28.27 6.32
C ASP A 86 24.40 -27.58 4.94
N THR A 87 25.55 -27.14 4.46
CA THR A 87 25.69 -26.55 3.11
C THR A 87 25.37 -27.53 2.00
N SER A 88 25.64 -28.83 2.19
CA SER A 88 25.37 -29.87 1.21
C SER A 88 23.87 -30.12 1.06
N PHE A 89 23.15 -30.18 2.19
CA PHE A 89 21.69 -30.26 2.23
C PHE A 89 21.05 -29.08 1.49
N ARG A 90 21.47 -27.85 1.78
CA ARG A 90 20.92 -26.65 1.13
C ARG A 90 21.14 -26.63 -0.40
N LYS A 91 22.31 -27.07 -0.86
CA LYS A 91 22.59 -27.23 -2.29
C LYS A 91 21.68 -28.28 -2.93
N GLN A 92 21.56 -29.46 -2.32
CA GLN A 92 20.72 -30.54 -2.84
C GLN A 92 19.23 -30.17 -2.83
N LEU A 93 18.78 -29.48 -1.78
CA LEU A 93 17.44 -28.93 -1.69
C LEU A 93 17.17 -27.99 -2.85
N SER A 94 18.07 -27.03 -3.10
CA SER A 94 17.95 -26.07 -4.19
C SER A 94 17.89 -26.73 -5.56
N GLU A 95 18.73 -27.74 -5.81
CA GLU A 95 18.71 -28.50 -7.07
C GLU A 95 17.40 -29.27 -7.25
N THR A 96 16.90 -29.90 -6.19
CA THR A 96 15.65 -30.68 -6.24
C THR A 96 14.44 -29.77 -6.44
N VAL A 97 14.37 -28.66 -5.72
CA VAL A 97 13.30 -27.66 -5.86
C VAL A 97 13.27 -27.09 -7.26
N LYS A 98 14.43 -26.74 -7.85
CA LYS A 98 14.50 -26.27 -9.25
C LYS A 98 13.99 -27.30 -10.24
N SER A 99 14.30 -28.59 -10.03
CA SER A 99 13.77 -29.67 -10.86
C SER A 99 12.24 -29.74 -10.78
N LEU A 100 11.66 -29.65 -9.57
CA LEU A 100 10.22 -29.65 -9.37
C LEU A 100 9.52 -28.44 -10.02
N LEU A 101 10.09 -27.24 -9.84
CA LEU A 101 9.57 -26.01 -10.44
C LEU A 101 9.59 -26.08 -11.98
N SER A 102 10.65 -26.66 -12.57
CA SER A 102 10.73 -26.87 -14.03
C SER A 102 9.63 -27.79 -14.58
N LEU A 103 9.09 -28.67 -13.74
CA LEU A 103 7.96 -29.55 -14.03
C LEU A 103 6.61 -28.93 -13.64
N LYS A 104 6.57 -27.64 -13.26
CA LYS A 104 5.38 -26.92 -12.76
C LYS A 104 4.75 -27.54 -11.51
N VAL A 105 5.53 -28.30 -10.74
CA VAL A 105 5.13 -28.84 -9.44
C VAL A 105 5.30 -27.75 -8.39
N ILE A 106 4.29 -27.55 -7.53
CA ILE A 106 4.36 -26.58 -6.42
C ILE A 106 4.93 -27.27 -5.17
N PRO A 107 6.15 -26.93 -4.71
CA PRO A 107 6.70 -27.48 -3.49
C PRO A 107 6.03 -26.83 -2.26
N ILE A 108 5.55 -27.67 -1.34
CA ILE A 108 4.94 -27.26 -0.09
C ILE A 108 5.88 -27.62 1.06
N PHE A 109 6.45 -26.59 1.68
CA PHE A 109 7.33 -26.68 2.82
C PHE A 109 6.57 -26.50 4.14
N ASN A 110 6.97 -27.27 5.15
CA ASN A 110 6.60 -27.04 6.53
C ASN A 110 7.75 -27.46 7.45
N GLU A 111 7.80 -26.89 8.66
CA GLU A 111 8.69 -27.38 9.71
C GLU A 111 8.32 -28.81 10.10
N ASN A 112 9.32 -29.68 10.27
CA ASN A 112 9.11 -31.05 10.74
C ASN A 112 8.91 -31.11 12.25
N ASP A 113 7.78 -30.57 12.69
CA ASP A 113 7.38 -30.44 14.10
C ASP A 113 7.32 -31.76 14.87
N ALA A 114 7.11 -32.88 14.16
CA ALA A 114 7.06 -34.20 14.77
C ALA A 114 8.42 -34.63 15.36
N VAL A 115 9.52 -34.19 14.76
CA VAL A 115 10.89 -34.57 15.16
C VAL A 115 11.76 -33.37 15.56
N SER A 116 11.23 -32.15 15.46
CA SER A 116 11.91 -30.93 15.89
C SER A 116 12.37 -31.07 17.36
N THR A 117 13.61 -30.70 17.63
CA THR A 117 14.23 -30.84 18.97
C THR A 117 13.74 -29.78 19.96
N ARG A 118 13.02 -28.77 19.47
CA ARG A 118 12.57 -27.59 20.20
C ARG A 118 11.50 -27.96 21.24
N ARG A 119 11.67 -27.45 22.45
CA ARG A 119 10.80 -27.73 23.61
C ARG A 119 9.96 -26.52 24.03
N ALA A 120 10.40 -25.31 23.69
CA ALA A 120 9.69 -24.06 23.99
C ALA A 120 9.85 -23.04 22.85
N PRO A 121 8.87 -22.16 22.62
CA PRO A 121 9.05 -21.00 21.76
C PRO A 121 10.07 -20.04 22.41
N TYR A 122 11.14 -19.68 21.69
CA TYR A 122 12.16 -18.67 22.04
C TYR A 122 13.32 -19.04 22.99
N GLU A 123 13.60 -20.31 23.27
CA GLU A 123 14.83 -20.72 23.99
C GLU A 123 15.75 -21.59 23.13
N ASP A 124 16.28 -21.04 22.04
CA ASP A 124 17.59 -21.44 21.49
C ASP A 124 18.08 -20.36 20.53
N SER A 125 19.13 -19.64 20.91
CA SER A 125 19.74 -18.55 20.13
C SER A 125 20.62 -19.06 18.97
N SER A 126 20.70 -20.37 18.74
CA SER A 126 21.59 -20.95 17.73
C SER A 126 20.93 -21.35 16.38
N GLY A 127 19.59 -21.40 16.29
CA GLY A 127 18.87 -21.93 15.13
C GLY A 127 18.76 -20.97 13.92
N ILE A 128 18.84 -21.49 12.70
CA ILE A 128 18.81 -20.67 11.45
C ILE A 128 17.39 -20.11 11.16
N PHE A 129 16.35 -20.81 11.60
CA PHE A 129 14.95 -20.35 11.57
C PHE A 129 14.20 -20.90 12.80
N TRP A 130 13.06 -20.31 13.16
CA TRP A 130 12.31 -20.71 14.38
C TRP A 130 10.82 -20.93 14.23
N ASP A 131 10.26 -20.48 13.13
CA ASP A 131 8.88 -20.67 12.74
C ASP A 131 8.80 -20.65 11.21
N ASN A 132 7.60 -20.86 10.69
CA ASN A 132 7.36 -20.89 9.25
C ASN A 132 7.58 -19.51 8.59
N ASP A 133 7.44 -18.42 9.35
CA ASP A 133 7.76 -17.07 8.89
C ASP A 133 9.27 -16.96 8.57
N SER A 134 10.11 -17.41 9.50
CA SER A 134 11.57 -17.43 9.34
C SER A 134 12.04 -18.47 8.32
N LEU A 135 11.38 -19.63 8.24
CA LEU A 135 11.62 -20.64 7.21
C LEU A 135 11.33 -20.07 5.81
N ALA A 136 10.24 -19.32 5.65
CA ALA A 136 9.90 -18.68 4.38
C ALA A 136 10.95 -17.65 3.96
N GLY A 137 11.41 -16.81 4.89
CA GLY A 137 12.53 -15.90 4.65
C GLY A 137 13.82 -16.63 4.24
N LEU A 138 14.17 -17.71 4.95
CA LEU A 138 15.34 -18.52 4.64
C LEU A 138 15.27 -19.19 3.27
N LEU A 139 14.12 -19.80 2.94
CA LEU A 139 13.88 -20.43 1.64
C LEU A 139 13.93 -19.41 0.51
N ALA A 140 13.35 -18.22 0.71
CA ALA A 140 13.43 -17.15 -0.27
C ALA A 140 14.89 -16.80 -0.57
N MET A 141 15.73 -16.64 0.47
CA MET A 141 17.16 -16.37 0.31
C MET A 141 17.93 -17.50 -0.37
N GLU A 142 17.72 -18.75 0.07
CA GLU A 142 18.45 -19.91 -0.45
C GLU A 142 18.09 -20.21 -1.91
N LEU A 143 16.80 -20.09 -2.27
CA LEU A 143 16.30 -20.32 -3.62
C LEU A 143 16.44 -19.10 -4.54
N LYS A 144 16.84 -17.94 -3.98
CA LYS A 144 16.91 -16.64 -4.69
C LYS A 144 15.57 -16.23 -5.30
N ALA A 145 14.51 -16.30 -4.50
CA ALA A 145 13.18 -15.89 -4.93
C ALA A 145 13.13 -14.40 -5.25
N ASP A 146 12.31 -14.01 -6.24
CA ASP A 146 12.13 -12.61 -6.63
C ASP A 146 11.21 -11.83 -5.67
N LEU A 147 10.33 -12.55 -4.94
CA LEU A 147 9.34 -11.94 -4.05
C LEU A 147 8.94 -12.94 -2.95
N LEU A 148 8.87 -12.46 -1.71
CA LEU A 148 8.28 -13.18 -0.58
C LEU A 148 6.93 -12.56 -0.21
N VAL A 149 5.84 -13.32 -0.31
CA VAL A 149 4.50 -12.89 0.12
C VAL A 149 4.08 -13.63 1.38
N MET A 150 3.84 -12.88 2.46
CA MET A 150 3.42 -13.41 3.76
C MET A 150 1.95 -13.08 3.99
N LEU A 151 1.10 -14.11 3.98
CA LEU A 151 -0.33 -13.97 4.21
C LEU A 151 -0.64 -14.03 5.71
N SER A 152 -1.25 -12.97 6.24
CA SER A 152 -1.64 -12.84 7.65
C SER A 152 -3.15 -12.69 7.81
N ASP A 153 -3.60 -12.77 9.06
CA ASP A 153 -4.95 -12.44 9.50
C ASP A 153 -5.26 -10.93 9.57
N VAL A 154 -4.25 -10.08 9.34
CA VAL A 154 -4.36 -8.62 9.28
C VAL A 154 -3.97 -8.12 7.89
N GLU A 155 -4.42 -6.92 7.52
CA GLU A 155 -4.16 -6.33 6.19
C GLU A 155 -2.68 -6.01 5.95
N GLY A 156 -1.91 -5.80 7.00
CA GLY A 156 -0.46 -5.57 6.95
C GLY A 156 0.03 -5.08 8.31
N LEU A 157 1.12 -4.31 8.30
CA LEU A 157 1.71 -3.70 9.47
C LEU A 157 1.04 -2.37 9.77
N TYR A 158 0.54 -2.19 10.99
CA TYR A 158 -0.09 -0.95 11.42
C TYR A 158 0.85 -0.12 12.31
N SER A 159 0.64 1.20 12.34
CA SER A 159 1.36 2.12 13.22
C SER A 159 1.02 1.95 14.71
N GLY A 160 -0.06 1.25 15.02
CA GLY A 160 -0.47 0.89 16.38
C GLY A 160 -1.35 -0.37 16.38
N PRO A 161 -1.97 -0.73 17.52
CA PRO A 161 -2.91 -1.85 17.58
C PRO A 161 -4.08 -1.64 16.59
N PRO A 162 -4.53 -2.68 15.86
CA PRO A 162 -5.66 -2.54 14.93
C PRO A 162 -6.98 -2.08 15.58
N SER A 163 -7.10 -2.20 16.90
CA SER A 163 -8.24 -1.71 17.67
C SER A 163 -8.23 -0.20 17.94
N ASP A 164 -7.09 0.47 17.72
CA ASP A 164 -6.98 1.93 17.88
C ASP A 164 -7.45 2.63 16.59
N PRO A 165 -8.45 3.54 16.67
CA PRO A 165 -8.92 4.31 15.51
C PRO A 165 -7.84 5.18 14.83
N ASN A 166 -6.77 5.53 15.54
CA ASN A 166 -5.66 6.29 14.98
C ASN A 166 -4.62 5.41 14.29
N SER A 167 -4.77 4.09 14.39
CA SER A 167 -3.86 3.14 13.78
C SER A 167 -4.02 3.14 12.27
N LYS A 168 -2.91 3.43 11.56
CA LYS A 168 -2.89 3.48 10.10
C LYS A 168 -2.04 2.34 9.56
N LEU A 169 -2.49 1.78 8.43
CA LEU A 169 -1.71 0.80 7.68
C LEU A 169 -0.43 1.47 7.15
N ILE A 170 0.70 0.81 7.36
CA ILE A 170 1.99 1.24 6.83
C ILE A 170 2.18 0.53 5.49
N HIS A 171 2.07 1.26 4.39
CA HIS A 171 2.22 0.68 3.07
C HIS A 171 3.68 0.30 2.73
N THR A 172 4.64 1.08 3.24
CA THR A 172 6.07 0.83 3.01
C THR A 172 6.81 0.91 4.34
N TYR A 173 7.44 -0.20 4.74
CA TYR A 173 8.25 -0.25 5.94
C TYR A 173 9.63 0.35 5.70
N ILE A 174 9.90 1.44 6.42
CA ILE A 174 11.23 2.06 6.55
C ILE A 174 11.74 1.81 7.97
N LYS A 175 12.89 1.13 8.10
CA LYS A 175 13.42 0.69 9.40
C LYS A 175 13.70 1.86 10.33
N GLU A 176 14.36 2.90 9.83
CA GLU A 176 14.79 4.07 10.62
C GLU A 176 13.60 4.81 11.24
N LYS A 177 12.44 4.77 10.57
CA LYS A 177 11.20 5.40 11.04
C LYS A 177 10.39 4.47 11.95
N HIS A 178 10.20 3.23 11.53
CA HIS A 178 9.18 2.38 12.12
C HIS A 178 9.71 1.37 13.15
N GLN A 179 11.02 1.10 13.18
CA GLN A 179 11.59 0.12 14.13
C GLN A 179 11.41 0.52 15.59
N CYS A 180 11.41 1.83 15.90
CA CYS A 180 11.23 2.34 17.26
C CYS A 180 9.76 2.69 17.60
N GLU A 181 8.91 2.90 16.60
CA GLU A 181 7.54 3.39 16.79
C GLU A 181 6.51 2.26 16.93
N ILE A 182 6.78 1.09 16.37
CA ILE A 182 5.81 0.00 16.32
C ILE A 182 5.85 -0.85 17.59
N THR A 183 4.75 -0.83 18.34
CA THR A 183 4.50 -1.83 19.38
C THR A 183 3.81 -3.04 18.74
N PHE A 184 4.51 -4.18 18.66
CA PHE A 184 3.91 -5.41 18.17
C PHE A 184 2.89 -5.93 19.19
N GLY A 185 1.60 -5.99 18.80
CA GLY A 185 0.53 -6.50 19.65
C GLY A 185 0.68 -7.99 20.00
N ASP A 186 -0.09 -8.43 20.99
CA ASP A 186 -0.04 -9.79 21.52
C ASP A 186 -0.47 -10.88 20.53
N LYS A 187 0.02 -12.09 20.80
CA LYS A 187 0.01 -13.30 19.94
C LYS A 187 -1.39 -13.74 19.50
N SER A 188 -1.50 -14.31 18.29
CA SER A 188 -2.71 -15.01 17.85
C SER A 188 -2.86 -16.35 18.58
N ARG A 189 -4.12 -16.78 18.81
CA ARG A 189 -4.48 -17.95 19.64
C ARG A 189 -3.98 -19.31 19.12
N LEU A 190 -3.59 -19.39 17.85
CA LEU A 190 -3.28 -20.66 17.15
C LEU A 190 -1.89 -20.68 16.49
N GLY A 191 -1.19 -19.53 16.43
CA GLY A 191 0.13 -19.41 15.80
C GLY A 191 1.27 -19.36 16.82
N ARG A 192 2.44 -19.90 16.44
CA ARG A 192 3.68 -19.77 17.23
C ARG A 192 4.37 -18.42 17.05
N GLY A 193 4.18 -17.77 15.89
CA GLY A 193 4.79 -16.50 15.49
C GLY A 193 3.78 -15.36 15.45
N GLY A 194 4.08 -14.27 16.17
CA GLY A 194 3.32 -13.01 16.13
C GLY A 194 3.79 -12.09 15.00
N MET A 195 3.25 -10.86 14.96
CA MET A 195 3.65 -9.85 13.96
C MET A 195 5.16 -9.57 13.98
N THR A 196 5.80 -9.64 15.14
CA THR A 196 7.26 -9.48 15.28
C THR A 196 8.05 -10.48 14.44
N ALA A 197 7.64 -11.75 14.40
CA ALA A 197 8.35 -12.77 13.64
C ALA A 197 8.21 -12.53 12.12
N LYS A 198 7.00 -12.14 11.67
CA LYS A 198 6.75 -11.77 10.27
C LYS A 198 7.59 -10.58 9.83
N VAL A 199 7.61 -9.51 10.64
CA VAL A 199 8.43 -8.34 10.34
C VAL A 199 9.91 -8.68 10.33
N ASN A 200 10.40 -9.49 11.29
CA ASN A 200 11.80 -9.91 11.29
C ASN A 200 12.16 -10.73 10.04
N ALA A 201 11.31 -11.67 9.63
CA ALA A 201 11.51 -12.47 8.42
C ALA A 201 11.49 -11.62 7.15
N ALA A 202 10.50 -10.74 7.01
CA ALA A 202 10.36 -9.82 5.87
C ALA A 202 11.53 -8.84 5.77
N VAL A 203 11.98 -8.29 6.91
CA VAL A 203 13.15 -7.41 6.97
C VAL A 203 14.42 -8.18 6.59
N CYS A 204 14.61 -9.40 7.10
CA CYS A 204 15.76 -10.23 6.78
C CYS A 204 15.84 -10.54 5.27
N ALA A 205 14.73 -10.97 4.68
CA ALA A 205 14.64 -11.20 3.24
C ALA A 205 14.87 -9.92 2.43
N ALA A 206 14.28 -8.79 2.82
CA ALA A 206 14.48 -7.50 2.17
C ALA A 206 15.95 -7.06 2.17
N TYR A 207 16.66 -7.20 3.29
CA TYR A 207 18.10 -6.89 3.35
C TYR A 207 18.96 -7.83 2.52
N ALA A 208 18.53 -9.07 2.31
CA ALA A 208 19.16 -10.01 1.40
C ALA A 208 18.88 -9.72 -0.09
N GLY A 209 18.09 -8.67 -0.38
CA GLY A 209 17.75 -8.24 -1.74
C GLY A 209 16.44 -8.81 -2.26
N ILE A 210 15.62 -9.41 -1.40
CA ILE A 210 14.34 -10.02 -1.78
C ILE A 210 13.19 -9.16 -1.25
N PRO A 211 12.48 -8.42 -2.12
CA PRO A 211 11.27 -7.70 -1.74
C PRO A 211 10.30 -8.63 -0.99
N SER A 212 9.75 -8.14 0.11
CA SER A 212 8.82 -8.92 0.93
C SER A 212 7.55 -8.13 1.19
N VAL A 213 6.39 -8.79 1.15
CA VAL A 213 5.09 -8.14 1.38
C VAL A 213 4.30 -8.91 2.42
N ILE A 214 3.82 -8.21 3.45
CA ILE A 214 2.84 -8.73 4.41
C ILE A 214 1.46 -8.23 3.99
N THR A 215 0.51 -9.13 3.75
CA THR A 215 -0.85 -8.78 3.33
C THR A 215 -1.89 -9.75 3.91
N SER A 216 -3.17 -9.42 3.78
CA SER A 216 -4.27 -10.27 4.25
C SER A 216 -4.36 -11.56 3.44
N GLY A 217 -4.40 -12.69 4.13
CA GLY A 217 -4.70 -14.01 3.59
C GLY A 217 -6.19 -14.30 3.41
N TYR A 218 -7.07 -13.45 3.94
CA TYR A 218 -8.53 -13.59 3.75
C TYR A 218 -9.03 -12.98 2.45
N ALA A 219 -8.32 -11.97 1.93
CA ALA A 219 -8.64 -11.36 0.64
C ALA A 219 -8.15 -12.26 -0.51
N THR A 220 -9.09 -12.63 -1.40
CA THR A 220 -8.89 -13.61 -2.45
C THR A 220 -7.96 -13.14 -3.57
N ASP A 221 -7.83 -11.82 -3.74
CA ASP A 221 -7.05 -11.18 -4.80
C ASP A 221 -5.73 -10.55 -4.30
N SER A 222 -5.39 -10.70 -3.00
CA SER A 222 -4.18 -10.10 -2.42
C SER A 222 -2.92 -10.46 -3.19
N ILE A 223 -2.72 -11.74 -3.51
CA ILE A 223 -1.51 -12.20 -4.22
C ILE A 223 -1.42 -11.57 -5.61
N ILE A 224 -2.55 -11.50 -6.33
CA ILE A 224 -2.61 -10.94 -7.67
C ILE A 224 -2.33 -9.43 -7.63
N LYS A 225 -2.97 -8.71 -6.71
CA LYS A 225 -2.75 -7.27 -6.53
C LYS A 225 -1.29 -6.95 -6.19
N VAL A 226 -0.67 -7.75 -5.32
CA VAL A 226 0.76 -7.61 -5.00
C VAL A 226 1.63 -7.80 -6.24
N LEU A 227 1.37 -8.82 -7.06
CA LEU A 227 2.11 -9.07 -8.29
C LEU A 227 1.89 -7.98 -9.36
N GLN A 228 0.73 -7.34 -9.37
CA GLN A 228 0.43 -6.18 -10.21
C GLN A 228 1.06 -4.87 -9.70
N GLY A 229 1.79 -4.90 -8.57
CA GLY A 229 2.40 -3.71 -7.98
C GLY A 229 1.41 -2.75 -7.32
N LYS A 230 0.16 -3.16 -7.08
CA LYS A 230 -0.83 -2.34 -6.37
C LYS A 230 -0.42 -2.19 -4.91
N CYS A 231 -0.76 -1.05 -4.32
CA CYS A 231 -0.41 -0.73 -2.93
C CYS A 231 -1.28 -1.51 -1.92
N VAL A 232 -0.96 -2.79 -1.69
CA VAL A 232 -1.71 -3.68 -0.79
C VAL A 232 -0.81 -4.21 0.32
N GLY A 233 -1.28 -4.04 1.56
CA GLY A 233 -0.54 -4.44 2.75
C GLY A 233 0.72 -3.60 2.97
N THR A 234 1.80 -4.25 3.42
CA THR A 234 3.07 -3.59 3.76
C THR A 234 4.21 -4.19 2.97
N LEU A 235 4.88 -3.35 2.17
CA LEU A 235 6.09 -3.66 1.43
C LEU A 235 7.34 -3.42 2.27
N PHE A 236 8.25 -4.38 2.24
CA PHE A 236 9.58 -4.36 2.83
C PHE A 236 10.59 -4.42 1.70
N HIS A 237 11.43 -3.40 1.59
CA HIS A 237 12.47 -3.31 0.58
C HIS A 237 13.72 -2.64 1.16
N ARG A 238 14.90 -3.08 0.74
CA ARG A 238 16.19 -2.53 1.19
C ARG A 238 16.27 -1.01 0.95
N ASP A 239 15.86 -0.60 -0.24
CA ASP A 239 15.94 0.80 -0.70
C ASP A 239 14.67 1.60 -0.42
N ALA A 240 13.76 1.08 0.41
CA ALA A 240 12.52 1.78 0.78
C ALA A 240 12.76 3.18 1.36
N HIS A 241 13.90 3.40 2.01
CA HIS A 241 14.31 4.68 2.57
C HIS A 241 14.71 5.73 1.50
N LEU A 242 15.03 5.29 0.28
CA LEU A 242 15.34 6.18 -0.85
C LEU A 242 14.09 6.57 -1.63
N TRP A 243 13.01 5.79 -1.51
CA TRP A 243 11.77 6.06 -2.21
C TRP A 243 11.11 7.30 -1.61
N THR A 244 10.73 8.22 -2.47
CA THR A 244 9.87 9.31 -2.05
C THR A 244 8.56 8.68 -1.64
N LEU A 245 8.21 8.73 -0.36
CA LEU A 245 6.87 8.39 0.10
C LEU A 245 5.93 9.26 -0.72
N VAL A 246 5.23 8.65 -1.68
CA VAL A 246 4.04 9.24 -2.26
C VAL A 246 3.12 9.41 -1.07
N LYS A 247 3.17 10.59 -0.46
CA LYS A 247 2.17 10.95 0.52
C LYS A 247 0.90 10.99 -0.30
N GLU A 248 0.06 9.98 -0.15
CA GLU A 248 -1.38 10.16 -0.29
C GLU A 248 -1.77 11.22 0.75
N LEU A 249 -1.52 12.49 0.44
CA LEU A 249 -2.06 13.61 1.16
C LEU A 249 -3.55 13.49 0.96
N GLY A 250 -4.27 13.05 2.00
CA GLY A 250 -5.72 13.04 1.94
C GLY A 250 -6.22 14.43 1.54
N VAL A 251 -7.33 14.50 0.79
CA VAL A 251 -7.90 15.75 0.25
C VAL A 251 -7.98 16.87 1.31
N ARG A 252 -8.30 16.49 2.56
CA ARG A 252 -8.33 17.41 3.71
C ARG A 252 -6.96 18.00 4.05
N GLU A 253 -5.91 17.20 4.05
CA GLU A 253 -4.54 17.65 4.34
C GLU A 253 -4.00 18.53 3.21
N MET A 254 -4.31 18.20 1.95
CA MET A 254 -4.05 19.08 0.81
C MET A 254 -4.73 20.44 1.00
N ALA A 255 -6.02 20.45 1.36
CA ALA A 255 -6.78 21.69 1.56
C ALA A 255 -6.22 22.55 2.72
N VAL A 256 -5.85 21.92 3.84
CA VAL A 256 -5.23 22.63 4.99
C VAL A 256 -3.88 23.23 4.60
N THR A 257 -3.06 22.46 3.88
CA THR A 257 -1.74 22.90 3.41
C THR A 257 -1.90 24.06 2.43
N ALA A 258 -2.78 23.94 1.44
CA ALA A 258 -3.08 24.98 0.47
C ALA A 258 -3.55 26.27 1.16
N ARG A 259 -4.45 26.17 2.16
CA ARG A 259 -4.89 27.32 2.95
C ARG A 259 -3.74 28.01 3.68
N LYS A 260 -2.81 27.24 4.25
CA LYS A 260 -1.61 27.78 4.94
C LYS A 260 -0.69 28.50 3.94
N CYS A 261 -0.39 27.88 2.81
CA CYS A 261 0.45 28.45 1.76
C CYS A 261 -0.17 29.72 1.15
N SER A 262 -1.49 29.75 0.95
CA SER A 262 -2.19 30.94 0.46
C SER A 262 -1.96 32.16 1.35
N ARG A 263 -2.01 32.01 2.68
CA ARG A 263 -1.69 33.10 3.61
C ARG A 263 -0.24 33.57 3.52
N GLN A 264 0.69 32.64 3.27
CA GLN A 264 2.10 32.98 3.07
C GLN A 264 2.28 33.78 1.78
N LEU A 265 1.68 33.33 0.67
CA LEU A 265 1.71 34.04 -0.61
C LEU A 265 1.12 35.46 -0.53
N GLN A 266 0.04 35.64 0.25
CA GLN A 266 -0.56 36.96 0.48
C GLN A 266 0.39 37.93 1.18
N ALA A 267 1.27 37.44 2.06
CA ALA A 267 2.22 38.27 2.79
C ALA A 267 3.48 38.62 1.98
N MET A 268 3.70 37.96 0.84
CA MET A 268 4.86 38.23 -0.03
C MET A 268 4.67 39.55 -0.79
N ASN A 269 5.75 40.09 -1.36
CA ASN A 269 5.64 41.21 -2.30
C ASN A 269 5.17 40.71 -3.68
N SER A 270 4.83 41.65 -4.56
CA SER A 270 4.32 41.33 -5.90
C SER A 270 5.37 40.67 -6.80
N GLU A 271 6.64 41.09 -6.70
CA GLU A 271 7.72 40.54 -7.52
C GLU A 271 8.00 39.07 -7.21
N ASP A 272 7.99 38.69 -5.94
CA ASP A 272 8.20 37.30 -5.50
C ASP A 272 7.04 36.41 -5.94
N ARG A 273 5.79 36.90 -5.85
CA ARG A 273 4.61 36.17 -6.36
C ARG A 273 4.69 35.98 -7.87
N ARG A 274 5.07 37.02 -8.61
CA ARG A 274 5.30 36.97 -10.05
C ARG A 274 6.37 35.93 -10.39
N LYS A 275 7.50 35.94 -9.67
CA LYS A 275 8.57 34.96 -9.86
C LYS A 275 8.08 33.53 -9.66
N ILE A 276 7.29 33.27 -8.61
CA ILE A 276 6.71 31.94 -8.37
C ILE A 276 5.85 31.48 -9.56
N LEU A 277 5.03 32.36 -10.14
CA LEU A 277 4.22 32.02 -11.32
C LEU A 277 5.10 31.68 -12.53
N LEU A 278 6.19 32.42 -12.75
CA LEU A 278 7.14 32.13 -13.83
C LEU A 278 7.85 30.79 -13.60
N ASP A 279 8.34 30.54 -12.38
CA ASP A 279 9.00 29.29 -12.00
C ASP A 279 8.06 28.08 -12.21
N ILE A 280 6.75 28.23 -11.91
CA ILE A 280 5.73 27.19 -12.18
C ILE A 280 5.58 26.95 -13.69
N ALA A 281 5.49 28.00 -14.49
CA ALA A 281 5.36 27.87 -15.95
C ALA A 281 6.58 27.18 -16.57
N ASP A 282 7.78 27.54 -16.14
CA ASP A 282 9.03 26.94 -16.60
C ASP A 282 9.14 25.48 -16.15
N ALA A 283 8.73 25.15 -14.92
CA ALA A 283 8.72 23.78 -14.43
C ALA A 283 7.73 22.88 -15.19
N LEU A 284 6.55 23.40 -15.57
CA LEU A 284 5.58 22.66 -16.38
C LEU A 284 6.15 22.27 -17.74
N GLU A 285 6.82 23.19 -18.42
CA GLU A 285 7.44 22.94 -19.72
C GLU A 285 8.67 22.02 -19.60
N ALA A 286 9.52 22.23 -18.58
CA ALA A 286 10.70 21.40 -18.37
C ALA A 286 10.36 19.92 -18.08
N ASN A 287 9.20 19.66 -17.47
CA ASN A 287 8.74 18.32 -17.11
C ASN A 287 7.65 17.77 -18.04
N GLU A 288 7.43 18.39 -19.21
CA GLU A 288 6.32 18.03 -20.12
C GLU A 288 6.31 16.55 -20.48
N SER A 289 7.48 15.97 -20.79
CA SER A 289 7.60 14.56 -21.17
C SER A 289 7.25 13.62 -20.02
N LEU A 290 7.67 13.95 -18.79
CA LEU A 290 7.38 13.15 -17.61
C LEU A 290 5.89 13.18 -17.28
N ILE A 291 5.28 14.37 -17.33
CA ILE A 291 3.84 14.55 -17.08
C ILE A 291 3.01 13.74 -18.09
N LYS A 292 3.42 13.70 -19.35
CA LYS A 292 2.73 12.89 -20.39
C LYS A 292 2.80 11.39 -20.09
N ILE A 293 3.96 10.88 -19.69
CA ILE A 293 4.15 9.46 -19.37
C ILE A 293 3.27 9.06 -18.18
N GLU A 294 3.26 9.84 -17.11
CA GLU A 294 2.43 9.56 -15.93
C GLU A 294 0.93 9.66 -16.26
N ASN A 295 0.50 10.66 -17.04
CA ASN A 295 -0.89 10.77 -17.49
C ASN A 295 -1.34 9.56 -18.33
N GLU A 296 -0.46 9.03 -19.20
CA GLU A 296 -0.76 7.82 -19.97
C GLU A 296 -0.89 6.59 -19.06
N ALA A 297 -0.05 6.48 -18.03
CA ALA A 297 -0.15 5.43 -17.02
C ALA A 297 -1.46 5.50 -16.24
N ASP A 298 -1.87 6.70 -15.81
CA ASP A 298 -3.14 6.94 -15.10
C ASP A 298 -4.35 6.57 -15.96
N VAL A 299 -4.33 6.94 -17.25
CA VAL A 299 -5.41 6.59 -18.19
C VAL A 299 -5.48 5.07 -18.38
N THR A 300 -4.35 4.41 -18.50
CA THR A 300 -4.28 2.94 -18.63
C THR A 300 -4.84 2.26 -17.38
N ALA A 301 -4.42 2.70 -16.19
CA ALA A 301 -4.90 2.16 -14.93
C ALA A 301 -6.41 2.34 -14.74
N ALA A 302 -6.96 3.48 -15.15
CA ALA A 302 -8.38 3.75 -15.07
C ALA A 302 -9.20 2.96 -16.12
N GLN A 303 -8.64 2.67 -17.30
CA GLN A 303 -9.27 1.77 -18.26
C GLN A 303 -9.35 0.34 -17.71
N ASP A 304 -8.29 -0.13 -17.05
CA ASP A 304 -8.26 -1.44 -16.40
C ASP A 304 -9.31 -1.55 -15.26
N ASP A 305 -9.60 -0.44 -14.58
CA ASP A 305 -10.62 -0.34 -13.53
C ASP A 305 -12.07 -0.15 -14.09
N GLY A 306 -12.26 -0.13 -15.42
CA GLY A 306 -13.57 -0.18 -16.08
C GLY A 306 -14.30 1.15 -16.27
N TYR A 307 -13.60 2.28 -16.19
CA TYR A 307 -14.18 3.61 -16.41
C TYR A 307 -14.38 3.94 -17.92
N GLU A 308 -15.45 4.67 -18.28
CA GLU A 308 -15.81 4.96 -19.69
C GLU A 308 -14.99 6.11 -20.37
N ASN A 309 -14.65 5.91 -21.65
CA ASN A 309 -13.78 6.74 -22.51
C ASN A 309 -14.06 8.27 -22.55
N THR A 310 -15.28 8.74 -22.30
CA THR A 310 -15.67 10.14 -22.47
C THR A 310 -15.12 11.09 -21.39
N SER A 311 -14.78 10.58 -20.20
CA SER A 311 -14.12 11.37 -19.15
C SER A 311 -12.61 11.56 -19.41
N PHE A 312 -11.99 10.61 -20.12
CA PHE A 312 -10.54 10.52 -20.37
C PHE A 312 -10.05 11.43 -21.47
N ILE A 313 -10.87 11.61 -22.52
CA ILE A 313 -10.55 12.52 -23.61
C ILE A 313 -10.30 13.93 -23.08
N ARG A 314 -10.96 14.37 -21.99
CA ARG A 314 -10.72 15.69 -21.39
C ARG A 314 -9.40 15.80 -20.61
N LEU A 315 -8.94 14.73 -19.97
CA LEU A 315 -7.64 14.69 -19.28
C LEU A 315 -6.49 14.87 -20.30
N ILE A 316 -6.65 14.28 -21.49
CA ILE A 316 -5.66 14.30 -22.58
C ILE A 316 -5.80 15.55 -23.48
N SER A 317 -7.02 16.05 -23.71
CA SER A 317 -7.29 17.07 -24.74
C SER A 317 -7.32 18.52 -24.25
N PHE A 318 -7.52 18.80 -22.96
CA PHE A 318 -7.79 20.17 -22.51
C PHE A 318 -6.56 20.96 -22.01
N LEU A 319 -5.41 20.30 -21.81
CA LEU A 319 -4.20 20.97 -21.34
C LEU A 319 -3.02 20.60 -22.24
N GLN A 320 -2.90 21.30 -23.37
CA GLN A 320 -1.57 21.52 -23.92
C GLN A 320 -0.77 22.19 -22.79
N ILE A 321 0.18 21.46 -22.19
CA ILE A 321 1.00 21.93 -21.07
C ILE A 321 1.63 23.29 -21.41
N SER A 322 2.00 23.49 -22.67
CA SER A 322 2.44 24.76 -23.25
C SER A 322 1.38 25.88 -23.20
N GLY A 323 0.11 25.57 -23.46
CA GLY A 323 -1.02 26.50 -23.32
C GLY A 323 -1.27 26.92 -21.88
N LEU A 324 -1.14 25.99 -20.93
CA LEU A 324 -1.23 26.27 -19.49
C LEU A 324 -0.07 27.16 -19.04
N ALA A 325 1.16 26.78 -19.37
CA ALA A 325 2.36 27.56 -19.05
C ALA A 325 2.26 28.98 -19.61
N LYS A 326 1.82 29.13 -20.87
CA LYS A 326 1.58 30.44 -21.48
C LYS A 326 0.54 31.26 -20.72
N SER A 327 -0.56 30.64 -20.29
CA SER A 327 -1.62 31.34 -19.53
C SER A 327 -1.11 31.80 -18.17
N ILE A 328 -0.30 30.99 -17.49
CA ILE A 328 0.34 31.34 -16.22
C ILE A 328 1.31 32.52 -16.41
N ARG A 329 2.08 32.56 -17.50
CA ARG A 329 2.96 33.70 -17.81
C ARG A 329 2.17 34.97 -18.07
N VAL A 330 1.04 34.89 -18.78
CA VAL A 330 0.14 36.05 -18.95
C VAL A 330 -0.34 36.56 -17.59
N LEU A 331 -0.75 35.67 -16.67
CA LEU A 331 -1.15 36.05 -15.31
C LEU A 331 0.01 36.69 -14.52
N ALA A 332 1.24 36.20 -14.70
CA ALA A 332 2.42 36.75 -14.05
C ALA A 332 2.75 38.19 -14.53
N ASP A 333 2.35 38.55 -15.75
CA ASP A 333 2.56 39.88 -16.31
C ASP A 333 1.35 40.82 -16.09
N MET A 334 0.25 40.32 -15.54
CA MET A 334 -0.88 41.16 -15.15
C MET A 334 -0.59 41.95 -13.88
N GLU A 335 -1.30 43.06 -13.70
CA GLU A 335 -1.21 43.86 -12.49
C GLU A 335 -1.69 43.04 -11.28
N ASP A 336 -0.88 43.02 -10.21
CA ASP A 336 -1.14 42.16 -9.06
C ASP A 336 -2.37 42.65 -8.28
N PRO A 337 -3.45 41.85 -8.24
CA PRO A 337 -4.73 42.30 -7.70
C PRO A 337 -4.78 42.28 -6.17
N ILE A 338 -3.73 41.80 -5.47
CA ILE A 338 -3.75 41.58 -4.02
C ILE A 338 -3.33 42.86 -3.26
N ALA A 339 -4.15 43.26 -2.29
CA ALA A 339 -3.91 44.38 -1.37
C ALA A 339 -3.76 45.76 -2.05
N GLN A 340 -4.36 45.94 -3.23
CA GLN A 340 -4.41 47.22 -3.91
C GLN A 340 -5.39 48.17 -3.23
N VAL A 341 -5.00 49.43 -3.04
CA VAL A 341 -5.89 50.49 -2.56
C VAL A 341 -6.75 50.99 -3.74
N LEU A 342 -8.03 50.61 -3.74
CA LEU A 342 -9.00 50.96 -4.79
C LEU A 342 -9.60 52.35 -4.61
N LYS A 343 -9.76 52.81 -3.36
CA LYS A 343 -10.29 54.14 -3.06
C LYS A 343 -9.73 54.64 -1.73
N ARG A 344 -9.32 55.90 -1.69
CA ARG A 344 -8.83 56.59 -0.49
C ARG A 344 -9.73 57.80 -0.24
N THR A 345 -10.29 57.91 0.97
CA THR A 345 -11.19 59.01 1.36
C THR A 345 -10.77 59.52 2.72
N GLU A 346 -10.49 60.81 2.83
CA GLU A 346 -10.23 61.45 4.13
C GLU A 346 -11.58 61.87 4.74
N LEU A 347 -11.89 61.30 5.92
CA LEU A 347 -13.17 61.52 6.61
C LEU A 347 -13.10 62.69 7.61
N ALA A 348 -11.92 62.93 8.16
CA ALA A 348 -11.58 64.02 9.05
C ALA A 348 -10.05 64.20 9.04
N ASP A 349 -9.54 65.27 9.62
CA ASP A 349 -8.11 65.60 9.64
C ASP A 349 -7.29 64.40 10.20
N GLY A 350 -6.50 63.76 9.35
CA GLY A 350 -5.71 62.57 9.69
C GLY A 350 -6.47 61.22 9.74
N LEU A 351 -7.78 61.19 9.51
CA LEU A 351 -8.58 59.97 9.44
C LEU A 351 -8.84 59.55 7.99
N ILE A 352 -8.00 58.64 7.50
CA ILE A 352 -8.05 58.15 6.12
C ILE A 352 -8.72 56.78 6.06
N LEU A 353 -9.79 56.67 5.28
CA LEU A 353 -10.44 55.41 4.92
C LEU A 353 -9.91 54.91 3.59
N GLU A 354 -9.34 53.70 3.60
CA GLU A 354 -8.85 53.01 2.41
C GLU A 354 -9.73 51.79 2.12
N LYS A 355 -10.26 51.72 0.90
CA LYS A 355 -10.89 50.52 0.36
C LYS A 355 -9.81 49.72 -0.36
N THR A 356 -9.46 48.57 0.18
CA THR A 356 -8.45 47.68 -0.41
C THR A 356 -9.08 46.44 -1.05
N SER A 357 -8.40 45.85 -2.03
CA SER A 357 -8.74 44.52 -2.54
C SER A 357 -8.32 43.44 -1.54
N SER A 358 -9.15 42.41 -1.39
CA SER A 358 -8.89 41.27 -0.49
C SER A 358 -9.06 39.96 -1.27
N PRO A 359 -8.12 39.01 -1.14
CA PRO A 359 -8.21 37.72 -1.81
C PRO A 359 -9.33 36.85 -1.21
N LEU A 360 -10.04 36.12 -2.07
CA LEU A 360 -11.08 35.16 -1.69
C LEU A 360 -10.54 33.95 -0.89
N GLY A 361 -9.25 33.64 -1.02
CA GLY A 361 -8.60 32.50 -0.36
C GLY A 361 -8.41 31.30 -1.30
N VAL A 362 -8.46 30.08 -0.76
CA VAL A 362 -8.32 28.84 -1.53
C VAL A 362 -9.69 28.22 -1.74
N LEU A 363 -10.03 27.96 -2.99
CA LEU A 363 -11.23 27.22 -3.38
C LEU A 363 -10.81 25.82 -3.82
N LEU A 364 -11.39 24.79 -3.20
CA LEU A 364 -11.30 23.42 -3.68
C LEU A 364 -12.48 23.17 -4.61
N VAL A 365 -12.20 22.87 -5.87
CA VAL A 365 -13.22 22.52 -6.87
C VAL A 365 -13.02 21.07 -7.25
N ILE A 366 -14.05 20.25 -7.02
CA ILE A 366 -14.07 18.85 -7.47
C ILE A 366 -14.80 18.86 -8.81
N PHE A 367 -14.08 18.56 -9.89
CA PHE A 367 -14.68 18.41 -11.20
C PHE A 367 -15.40 17.06 -11.28
N GLU A 368 -16.71 17.08 -11.10
CA GLU A 368 -17.55 16.09 -11.78
C GLU A 368 -17.67 16.51 -13.26
N SER A 369 -18.15 15.63 -14.13
CA SER A 369 -18.15 15.73 -15.61
C SER A 369 -18.86 16.96 -16.24
N ARG A 370 -19.16 18.01 -15.45
CA ARG A 370 -19.82 19.27 -15.81
C ARG A 370 -18.85 20.46 -15.75
N PRO A 371 -18.29 20.91 -16.89
CA PRO A 371 -17.36 22.04 -16.94
C PRO A 371 -18.01 23.37 -16.51
N ASP A 372 -19.33 23.49 -16.64
CA ASP A 372 -20.10 24.70 -16.25
C ASP A 372 -20.20 24.89 -14.72
N ALA A 373 -19.82 23.87 -13.93
CA ALA A 373 -19.89 23.91 -12.47
C ALA A 373 -18.92 24.96 -11.87
N LEU A 374 -17.80 25.23 -12.53
CA LEU A 374 -16.83 26.24 -12.09
C LEU A 374 -17.48 27.63 -12.00
N VAL A 375 -18.28 27.99 -13.01
CA VAL A 375 -18.98 29.27 -13.09
C VAL A 375 -19.99 29.39 -11.95
N GLN A 376 -20.79 28.34 -11.73
CA GLN A 376 -21.80 28.31 -10.66
C GLN A 376 -21.15 28.42 -9.28
N VAL A 377 -20.04 27.73 -9.04
CA VAL A 377 -19.30 27.76 -7.77
C VAL A 377 -18.68 29.14 -7.54
N ILE A 378 -18.03 29.72 -8.54
CA ILE A 378 -17.44 31.06 -8.44
C ILE A 378 -18.53 32.10 -8.15
N THR A 379 -19.63 32.06 -8.89
CA THR A 379 -20.73 33.03 -8.73
C THR A 379 -21.44 32.88 -7.39
N SER A 380 -21.55 31.65 -6.86
CA SER A 380 -22.18 31.38 -5.55
C SER A 380 -21.26 31.68 -4.36
N ALA A 381 -19.94 31.60 -4.54
CA ALA A 381 -18.94 31.89 -3.51
C ALA A 381 -18.64 33.40 -3.39
N ILE A 382 -19.06 34.20 -4.36
CA ILE A 382 -18.93 35.65 -4.34
C ILE A 382 -20.02 36.26 -3.45
N PRO A 383 -19.67 37.07 -2.43
CA PRO A 383 -20.63 37.80 -1.62
C PRO A 383 -21.65 38.61 -2.45
N GLU A 384 -22.93 38.64 -2.06
CA GLU A 384 -24.03 39.30 -2.80
C GLU A 384 -23.71 40.76 -3.19
N ASN A 385 -22.95 41.47 -2.34
CA ASN A 385 -22.50 42.85 -2.52
C ASN A 385 -21.41 43.05 -3.61
N ILE A 386 -20.83 41.98 -4.14
CA ILE A 386 -19.96 42.00 -5.34
C ILE A 386 -20.75 41.54 -6.58
N GLY A 387 -21.78 40.70 -6.40
CA GLY A 387 -22.60 40.13 -7.48
C GLY A 387 -23.29 41.17 -8.38
N GLU A 388 -23.69 42.32 -7.84
CA GLU A 388 -24.31 43.40 -8.63
C GLU A 388 -23.35 44.10 -9.60
N LYS A 389 -22.03 43.92 -9.47
CA LYS A 389 -21.00 44.55 -10.32
C LYS A 389 -20.31 43.56 -11.26
N LEU A 390 -20.74 42.32 -11.28
CA LEU A 390 -20.18 41.30 -12.16
C LEU A 390 -20.79 41.47 -13.57
N ILE A 391 -20.04 42.08 -14.48
CA ILE A 391 -20.52 42.42 -15.84
C ILE A 391 -20.45 41.19 -16.78
N GLY A 392 -19.88 40.07 -16.31
CA GLY A 392 -19.84 38.78 -17.01
C GLY A 392 -18.54 38.01 -16.72
N LEU A 393 -18.56 36.68 -16.91
CA LEU A 393 -17.41 35.79 -16.77
C LEU A 393 -17.20 35.07 -18.12
N VAL A 394 -16.12 35.38 -18.81
CA VAL A 394 -15.79 34.79 -20.12
C VAL A 394 -15.25 33.39 -19.91
N THR A 395 -15.95 32.38 -20.43
CA THR A 395 -15.60 30.97 -20.26
C THR A 395 -15.08 30.33 -21.55
N SER A 396 -15.29 30.98 -22.69
CA SER A 396 -14.66 30.65 -23.96
C SER A 396 -14.30 31.90 -24.76
N ARG A 397 -13.32 31.78 -25.68
CA ARG A 397 -12.84 32.90 -26.50
C ARG A 397 -13.92 33.44 -27.46
N GLU A 398 -14.98 32.67 -27.69
CA GLU A 398 -16.10 32.97 -28.58
C GLU A 398 -17.13 33.91 -27.94
N GLU A 399 -17.15 34.02 -26.60
CA GLU A 399 -18.08 34.86 -25.83
C GLU A 399 -17.63 36.32 -25.70
N ILE A 400 -16.37 36.62 -26.06
CA ILE A 400 -15.76 37.95 -25.96
C ILE A 400 -16.48 39.04 -26.78
N PRO A 401 -16.94 38.79 -28.02
CA PRO A 401 -17.61 39.83 -28.84
C PRO A 401 -18.99 40.24 -28.31
N ASP A 402 -19.70 39.36 -27.60
CA ASP A 402 -21.02 39.67 -27.05
C ASP A 402 -20.95 40.35 -25.67
N LEU A 403 -19.80 40.27 -25.00
CA LEU A 403 -19.51 41.01 -23.76
C LEU A 403 -18.96 42.43 -24.01
N LEU A 404 -18.56 42.74 -25.25
CA LEU A 404 -18.05 44.05 -25.69
C LEU A 404 -19.10 44.94 -26.40
N LYS A 405 -20.33 44.44 -26.57
CA LYS A 405 -21.50 45.24 -26.99
C LYS A 405 -22.24 45.74 -25.75
#